data_AF-U2UWI4-F1
#
_entry.id   AF-U2UWI4-F1
#
_cell.length_a   1.000
_cell.length_b   1.000
_cell.length_c   1.000
_cell.angle_alpha   90.00
_cell.angle_beta   90.00
_cell.angle_gamma   90.00
#
_symmetry.space_group_name_H-M   'P 1'
#
loop_
_entity.id
_entity.type
_entity.pdbx_description
1 polymer ?
#
loop_
_entity_poly.entity_id
_entity_poly.type
_entity_poly.pdbx_seq_one_letter_code
_entity_poly.pdbx_strand_id
1 'polypeptide(L)'
;MIFPERSSQGRPDGSSDGTVFDGIGASSKRIFRIGFSDAVPGERKGGCLNRKAAVGIVLLMIFCVLSSLFFRLYLREQLRRYDERGAQGRQGEEGTAPLMLSGEETRESDPRESPKKRFQRELFELDRETEELLSQKGGTSLRERRQRISEIWDAKMRQIASDVSGELYGKEREDFQIEQSRFLLERAQDAKKELSEKKSGSTENIDYLKKYTELTRERCYEILDKLSD
;
A
#
# COMPACT_ATOMS: atom_id res chain seq x y z
N MET A 1 13.88 40.21 59.48
CA MET A 1 13.03 41.40 59.35
C MET A 1 12.13 41.17 58.14
N ILE A 2 10.82 41.01 58.34
CA ILE A 2 9.78 42.06 58.19
C ILE A 2 9.36 42.22 56.71
N PHE A 3 8.33 41.45 56.32
CA PHE A 3 7.15 41.97 55.60
C PHE A 3 6.43 42.99 56.51
N PRO A 4 5.56 43.92 56.04
CA PRO A 4 4.62 43.80 54.91
C PRO A 4 4.54 45.11 54.07
N GLU A 5 3.46 45.62 53.44
CA GLU A 5 2.02 45.29 53.26
C GLU A 5 1.57 45.79 51.83
N ARG A 6 0.59 45.18 51.13
CA ARG A 6 -0.85 45.57 50.94
C ARG A 6 -1.13 46.91 50.21
N SER A 7 -2.29 47.16 49.58
CA SER A 7 -3.57 46.41 49.50
C SER A 7 -4.51 46.92 48.39
N SER A 8 -5.32 45.99 47.83
CA SER A 8 -6.80 46.08 47.56
C SER A 8 -7.35 47.18 46.62
N GLN A 9 -8.60 47.17 46.13
CA GLN A 9 -9.83 46.35 46.30
C GLN A 9 -10.41 46.02 44.88
N GLY A 10 -11.43 45.18 44.63
CA GLY A 10 -12.31 44.38 45.49
C GLY A 10 -13.23 43.45 44.63
N ARG A 11 -13.94 42.53 45.28
CA ARG A 11 -15.08 41.72 44.74
C ARG A 11 -16.42 42.31 45.29
N PRO A 12 -17.63 41.67 45.25
CA PRO A 12 -18.09 40.40 44.63
C PRO A 12 -19.47 40.50 43.91
N ASP A 13 -20.08 39.33 43.66
CA ASP A 13 -21.53 38.97 43.56
C ASP A 13 -21.89 38.26 42.23
N GLY A 14 -22.77 37.24 42.17
CA GLY A 14 -23.48 36.48 43.22
C GLY A 14 -24.80 35.85 42.69
N SER A 15 -25.10 34.58 43.01
CA SER A 15 -26.39 33.88 42.79
C SER A 15 -26.91 33.69 41.34
N SER A 16 -27.96 32.90 41.05
CA SER A 16 -28.36 31.52 41.41
C SER A 16 -29.56 31.09 40.54
N ASP A 17 -29.93 29.80 40.58
CA ASP A 17 -31.19 29.21 40.04
C ASP A 17 -31.39 29.16 38.50
N GLY A 18 -32.16 28.22 37.92
CA GLY A 18 -32.81 27.05 38.53
C GLY A 18 -34.27 26.84 38.12
N THR A 19 -34.54 26.40 36.88
CA THR A 19 -35.85 25.88 36.40
C THR A 19 -35.57 24.76 35.37
N VAL A 20 -36.07 23.51 35.44
CA VAL A 20 -37.45 22.97 35.61
C VAL A 20 -38.33 23.31 34.40
N PHE A 21 -39.05 22.40 33.71
CA PHE A 21 -39.02 20.93 33.52
C PHE A 21 -39.99 20.63 32.33
N ASP A 22 -39.88 19.48 31.66
CA ASP A 22 -40.85 18.87 30.71
C ASP A 22 -41.70 19.69 29.71
N GLY A 23 -41.68 19.21 28.44
CA GLY A 23 -42.88 18.54 27.95
C GLY A 23 -43.48 18.92 26.58
N ILE A 24 -43.93 17.87 25.88
CA ILE A 24 -44.99 17.86 24.84
C ILE A 24 -44.65 18.48 23.46
N GLY A 25 -44.80 17.70 22.39
CA GLY A 25 -44.76 18.23 21.02
C GLY A 25 -44.56 17.18 19.92
N ALA A 26 -45.58 16.35 19.66
CA ALA A 26 -45.47 15.25 18.70
C ALA A 26 -45.33 15.70 17.23
N SER A 27 -44.60 14.88 16.46
CA SER A 27 -44.91 14.48 15.07
C SER A 27 -45.34 15.54 14.05
N SER A 28 -44.50 15.81 13.05
CA SER A 28 -45.01 15.77 11.67
C SER A 28 -43.96 15.40 10.61
N LYS A 29 -44.37 14.51 9.70
CA LYS A 29 -43.56 13.97 8.61
C LYS A 29 -43.37 15.02 7.52
N ARG A 30 -42.16 15.53 7.31
CA ARG A 30 -41.84 16.23 6.05
C ARG A 30 -41.53 15.21 4.95
N ILE A 31 -42.61 14.69 4.37
CA ILE A 31 -42.60 14.02 3.08
C ILE A 31 -42.17 15.05 2.04
N PHE A 32 -40.90 15.06 1.66
CA PHE A 32 -40.45 15.84 0.52
C PHE A 32 -40.88 15.10 -0.75
N ARG A 33 -41.98 15.55 -1.35
CA ARG A 33 -42.42 15.08 -2.67
C ARG A 33 -41.30 15.36 -3.67
N ILE A 34 -40.55 14.34 -4.05
CA ILE A 34 -39.81 14.34 -5.31
C ILE A 34 -40.88 14.32 -6.40
N GLY A 35 -41.07 15.47 -7.05
CA GLY A 35 -41.96 15.56 -8.19
C GLY A 35 -41.42 14.69 -9.32
N PHE A 36 -42.18 13.67 -9.70
CA PHE A 36 -42.01 13.02 -10.99
C PHE A 36 -42.20 14.10 -12.06
N SER A 37 -41.15 14.41 -12.81
CA SER A 37 -41.22 15.27 -13.98
C SER A 37 -40.85 14.42 -15.17
N ASP A 38 -41.83 14.17 -16.03
CA ASP A 38 -41.71 13.25 -17.15
C ASP A 38 -40.72 13.79 -18.20
N ALA A 39 -39.45 13.42 -18.05
CA ALA A 39 -38.42 13.66 -19.03
C ALA A 39 -38.63 12.73 -20.24
N VAL A 40 -39.43 13.21 -21.20
CA VAL A 40 -39.61 12.59 -22.52
C VAL A 40 -38.25 12.19 -23.10
N PRO A 41 -38.06 10.94 -23.56
CA PRO A 41 -36.79 10.50 -24.11
C PRO A 41 -36.55 11.17 -25.47
N GLY A 42 -35.82 12.28 -25.46
CA GLY A 42 -35.37 12.97 -26.67
C GLY A 42 -34.51 12.04 -27.53
N GLU A 43 -34.75 12.07 -28.84
CA GLU A 43 -34.06 11.24 -29.82
C GLU A 43 -32.53 11.31 -29.66
N ARG A 44 -31.88 10.14 -29.60
CA ARG A 44 -30.42 10.08 -29.72
C ARG A 44 -30.01 10.47 -31.14
N LYS A 45 -29.81 11.76 -31.38
CA LYS A 45 -29.13 12.24 -32.59
C LYS A 45 -27.79 11.53 -32.71
N GLY A 46 -27.67 10.68 -33.73
CA GLY A 46 -26.43 9.99 -34.06
C GLY A 46 -25.35 11.02 -34.37
N GLY A 47 -24.50 11.31 -33.38
CA GLY A 47 -23.36 12.19 -33.54
C GLY A 47 -22.40 11.60 -34.55
N CYS A 48 -22.45 12.06 -35.80
CA CYS A 48 -21.46 11.74 -36.80
C CYS A 48 -20.09 12.18 -36.28
N LEU A 49 -19.28 11.23 -35.79
CA LEU A 49 -17.88 11.50 -35.49
C LEU A 49 -17.26 12.10 -36.75
N ASN A 50 -16.69 13.30 -36.63
CA ASN A 50 -15.95 13.94 -37.70
C ASN A 50 -14.97 12.92 -38.28
N ARG A 51 -14.97 12.70 -39.61
CA ARG A 51 -14.14 11.64 -40.24
C ARG A 51 -12.67 11.73 -39.82
N LYS A 52 -12.16 12.95 -39.60
CA LYS A 52 -10.82 13.24 -39.07
C LYS A 52 -10.61 12.73 -37.62
N ALA A 53 -11.60 12.88 -36.75
CA ALA A 53 -11.57 12.38 -35.37
C ALA A 53 -11.72 10.85 -35.32
N ALA A 54 -12.58 10.26 -36.15
CA ALA A 54 -12.67 8.81 -36.29
C ALA A 54 -11.35 8.19 -36.75
N VAL A 55 -10.70 8.78 -37.77
CA VAL A 55 -9.35 8.38 -38.21
C VAL A 55 -8.32 8.54 -37.09
N GLY A 56 -8.35 9.64 -36.32
CA GLY A 56 -7.47 9.84 -35.17
C GLY A 56 -7.61 8.76 -34.10
N ILE A 57 -8.84 8.36 -33.76
CA ILE A 57 -9.11 7.27 -32.80
C ILE A 57 -8.60 5.93 -33.34
N VAL A 58 -8.85 5.62 -34.64
CA VAL A 58 -8.35 4.38 -35.26
C VAL A 58 -6.82 4.33 -35.26
N LEU A 59 -6.14 5.43 -35.59
CA LEU A 59 -4.68 5.52 -35.52
C LEU A 59 -4.14 5.35 -34.10
N LEU A 60 -4.81 5.92 -33.09
CA LEU A 60 -4.45 5.73 -31.68
C LEU A 60 -4.64 4.29 -31.22
N MET A 61 -5.74 3.64 -31.61
CA MET A 61 -5.98 2.22 -31.30
C MET A 61 -4.93 1.31 -31.97
N ILE A 62 -4.57 1.58 -33.23
CA ILE A 62 -3.47 0.86 -33.91
C ILE A 62 -2.15 1.09 -33.16
N PHE A 63 -1.84 2.33 -32.78
CA PHE A 63 -0.63 2.64 -32.01
C PHE A 63 -0.60 1.94 -30.64
N CYS A 64 -1.72 1.88 -29.92
CA CYS A 64 -1.83 1.15 -28.64
C CYS A 64 -1.67 -0.36 -28.79
N VAL A 65 -2.17 -0.96 -29.89
CA VAL A 65 -1.95 -2.39 -30.20
C VAL A 65 -0.49 -2.64 -30.59
N LEU A 66 0.11 -1.79 -31.42
CA LEU A 66 1.51 -1.89 -31.82
C LEU A 66 2.45 -1.69 -30.63
N SER A 67 2.20 -0.74 -29.74
CA SER A 67 3.01 -0.55 -28.52
C SER A 67 2.83 -1.71 -27.54
N SER A 68 1.62 -2.26 -27.42
CA SER A 68 1.37 -3.47 -26.62
C SER A 68 2.07 -4.72 -27.17
N LEU A 69 2.11 -4.88 -28.49
CA LEU A 69 2.83 -5.98 -29.16
C LEU A 69 4.34 -5.78 -29.06
N PHE A 70 4.83 -4.56 -29.30
CA PHE A 70 6.24 -4.21 -29.12
C PHE A 70 6.70 -4.44 -27.68
N PHE A 71 5.91 -4.04 -26.68
CA PHE A 71 6.22 -4.28 -25.28
C PHE A 71 6.25 -5.78 -24.93
N ARG A 72 5.31 -6.58 -25.46
CA ARG A 72 5.34 -8.05 -25.31
C ARG A 72 6.55 -8.69 -25.98
N LEU A 73 6.92 -8.24 -27.19
CA LEU A 73 8.10 -8.74 -27.92
C LEU A 73 9.41 -8.30 -27.25
N TYR A 74 9.47 -7.06 -26.76
CA TYR A 74 10.59 -6.51 -26.01
C TYR A 74 10.80 -7.25 -24.69
N LEU A 75 9.74 -7.49 -23.92
CA LEU A 75 9.80 -8.33 -22.72
C LEU A 75 10.21 -9.77 -23.05
N ARG A 76 9.73 -10.33 -24.16
CA ARG A 76 10.11 -11.69 -24.60
C ARG A 76 11.60 -11.79 -24.98
N GLU A 77 12.17 -10.79 -25.65
CA GLU A 77 13.60 -10.76 -25.97
C GLU A 77 14.46 -10.46 -24.73
N GLN A 78 13.99 -9.63 -23.79
CA GLN A 78 14.65 -9.49 -22.49
C GLN A 78 14.65 -10.82 -21.73
N LEU A 79 13.50 -11.50 -21.63
CA LEU A 79 13.41 -12.80 -20.97
C LEU A 79 14.35 -13.84 -21.62
N ARG A 80 14.43 -13.87 -22.95
CA ARG A 80 15.37 -14.72 -23.70
C ARG A 80 16.84 -14.42 -23.35
N ARG A 81 17.20 -13.14 -23.17
CA ARG A 81 18.55 -12.71 -22.74
C ARG A 81 18.83 -12.96 -21.26
N TYR A 82 17.81 -13.04 -20.40
CA TYR A 82 17.97 -13.49 -19.01
C TYR A 82 18.18 -15.01 -18.94
N ASP A 83 17.44 -15.77 -19.75
CA ASP A 83 17.57 -17.23 -19.88
C ASP A 83 18.94 -17.63 -20.48
N GLU A 84 19.38 -16.97 -21.56
CA GLU A 84 20.71 -17.17 -22.14
C GLU A 84 21.86 -16.80 -21.18
N ARG A 85 21.71 -15.77 -20.34
CA ARG A 85 22.68 -15.45 -19.28
C ARG A 85 22.68 -16.46 -18.14
N GLY A 86 21.52 -17.05 -17.80
CA GLY A 86 21.42 -18.17 -16.88
C GLY A 86 22.12 -19.43 -17.40
N ALA A 87 22.04 -19.68 -18.72
CA ALA A 87 22.68 -20.82 -19.37
C ALA A 87 24.20 -20.66 -19.57
N GLN A 88 24.69 -19.46 -19.91
CA GLN A 88 26.14 -19.22 -20.12
C GLN A 88 26.97 -19.22 -18.82
N GLY A 89 26.35 -19.09 -17.64
CA GLY A 89 27.06 -19.06 -16.35
C GLY A 89 27.68 -20.39 -15.87
N ARG A 90 27.64 -21.47 -16.68
CA ARG A 90 28.08 -22.82 -16.27
C ARG A 90 29.43 -23.30 -16.85
N GLN A 91 30.07 -22.56 -17.74
CA GLN A 91 31.40 -22.91 -18.26
C GLN A 91 32.25 -21.66 -18.50
N GLY A 92 33.14 -21.33 -17.55
CA GLY A 92 34.12 -20.25 -17.69
C GLY A 92 34.41 -19.46 -16.42
N GLU A 93 35.00 -20.09 -15.41
CA GLU A 93 35.83 -19.33 -14.46
C GLU A 93 37.13 -18.93 -15.14
N GLU A 94 37.50 -17.65 -15.05
CA GLU A 94 38.71 -17.21 -14.34
C GLU A 94 38.83 -15.67 -14.36
N GLY A 95 39.18 -15.07 -13.21
CA GLY A 95 39.76 -13.72 -13.18
C GLY A 95 38.84 -12.53 -12.91
N THR A 96 38.16 -12.47 -11.77
CA THR A 96 38.27 -11.40 -10.73
C THR A 96 37.26 -11.68 -9.60
N ALA A 97 37.65 -11.45 -8.35
CA ALA A 97 36.94 -11.94 -7.16
C ALA A 97 35.42 -11.61 -7.11
N PRO A 98 34.57 -12.59 -6.73
CA PRO A 98 33.12 -12.41 -6.73
C PRO A 98 32.66 -11.58 -5.52
N LEU A 99 31.84 -10.56 -5.78
CA LEU A 99 30.90 -10.10 -4.76
C LEU A 99 29.80 -11.16 -4.63
N MET A 100 30.00 -12.08 -3.68
CA MET A 100 28.96 -13.01 -3.26
C MET A 100 27.76 -12.21 -2.75
N LEU A 101 26.63 -12.26 -3.48
CA LEU A 101 25.33 -12.08 -2.85
C LEU A 101 24.61 -13.42 -2.94
N SER A 102 24.66 -14.12 -1.81
CA SER A 102 23.96 -15.34 -1.41
C SER A 102 23.38 -16.21 -2.52
N GLY A 103 23.87 -17.44 -2.62
CA GLY A 103 23.18 -18.45 -3.40
C GLY A 103 21.74 -18.59 -2.93
N GLU A 104 20.84 -18.76 -3.89
CA GLU A 104 19.56 -19.42 -3.64
C GLU A 104 19.90 -20.87 -3.28
N GLU A 105 20.26 -21.10 -2.01
CA GLU A 105 20.04 -22.41 -1.40
C GLU A 105 18.54 -22.65 -1.51
N THR A 106 18.13 -23.35 -2.57
CA THR A 106 16.83 -23.99 -2.65
C THR A 106 16.81 -25.06 -1.56
N ARG A 107 16.67 -24.64 -0.30
CA ARG A 107 16.38 -25.51 0.83
C ARG A 107 15.12 -26.26 0.43
N GLU A 108 15.29 -27.56 0.27
CA GLU A 108 14.21 -28.48 -0.05
C GLU A 108 13.10 -28.28 0.98
N SER A 109 12.04 -27.57 0.57
CA SER A 109 10.90 -27.32 1.44
C SER A 109 10.31 -28.68 1.78
N ASP A 110 10.25 -29.03 3.08
CA ASP A 110 9.63 -30.28 3.50
C ASP A 110 8.23 -30.35 2.87
N PRO A 111 7.93 -31.37 2.04
CA PRO A 111 6.63 -31.51 1.40
C PRO A 111 5.45 -31.61 2.37
N ARG A 112 5.73 -31.72 3.69
CA ARG A 112 4.75 -31.80 4.79
C ARG A 112 4.66 -30.52 5.62
N GLU A 113 5.41 -29.46 5.28
CA GLU A 113 5.36 -28.20 6.02
C GLU A 113 4.06 -27.44 5.73
N SER A 114 3.37 -26.99 6.78
CA SER A 114 2.16 -26.19 6.61
C SER A 114 2.48 -24.77 6.09
N PRO A 115 1.60 -24.14 5.29
CA PRO A 115 1.85 -22.82 4.69
C PRO A 115 2.27 -21.77 5.72
N LYS A 116 1.68 -21.82 6.92
CA LYS A 116 2.02 -20.98 8.06
C LYS A 116 3.50 -21.09 8.46
N LYS A 117 4.01 -22.30 8.69
CA LYS A 117 5.42 -22.51 9.09
C LYS A 117 6.40 -22.08 8.00
N ARG A 118 6.05 -22.37 6.73
CA ARG A 118 6.82 -21.91 5.56
C ARG A 118 6.93 -20.38 5.55
N PHE A 119 5.81 -19.66 5.62
CA PHE A 119 5.79 -18.21 5.65
C PHE A 119 6.46 -17.62 6.90
N GLN A 120 6.30 -18.24 8.07
CA GLN A 120 6.96 -17.79 9.30
C GLN A 120 8.48 -17.76 9.14
N ARG A 121 9.07 -18.81 8.55
CA ARG A 121 10.50 -18.84 8.22
C ARG A 121 10.87 -17.82 7.15
N GLU A 122 10.10 -17.72 6.07
CA GLU A 122 10.35 -16.73 5.00
C GLU A 122 10.33 -15.28 5.51
N LEU A 123 9.43 -14.95 6.46
CA LEU A 123 9.37 -13.63 7.09
C LEU A 123 10.54 -13.38 8.05
N PHE A 124 10.96 -14.40 8.81
CA PHE A 124 12.12 -14.30 9.70
C PHE A 124 13.44 -14.08 8.94
N GLU A 125 13.65 -14.79 7.82
CA GLU A 125 14.81 -14.55 6.96
C GLU A 125 14.73 -13.16 6.30
N LEU A 126 13.54 -12.73 5.86
CA LEU A 126 13.36 -11.39 5.28
C LEU A 126 13.64 -10.26 6.28
N ASP A 127 13.29 -10.43 7.56
CA ASP A 127 13.68 -9.50 8.63
C ASP A 127 15.21 -9.37 8.70
N ARG A 128 15.92 -10.50 8.72
CA ARG A 128 17.39 -10.53 8.77
C ARG A 128 18.00 -9.87 7.54
N GLU A 129 17.55 -10.23 6.33
CA GLU A 129 18.02 -9.63 5.08
C GLU A 129 17.80 -8.12 5.03
N THR A 130 16.65 -7.64 5.51
CA THR A 130 16.32 -6.19 5.44
C THR A 130 17.06 -5.37 6.50
N GLU A 131 17.38 -5.93 7.66
CA GLU A 131 18.28 -5.30 8.64
C GLU A 131 19.76 -5.31 8.18
N GLU A 132 20.22 -6.38 7.50
CA GLU A 132 21.53 -6.42 6.85
C GLU A 132 21.63 -5.32 5.76
N LEU A 133 20.59 -5.14 4.94
CA LEU A 133 20.48 -4.05 3.96
C LEU A 133 20.51 -2.66 4.63
N LEU A 134 19.82 -2.45 5.76
CA LEU A 134 19.90 -1.17 6.48
C LEU A 134 21.32 -0.90 6.98
N SER A 135 21.99 -1.92 7.49
CA SER A 135 23.31 -1.88 8.12
C SER A 135 24.48 -1.69 7.14
N GLN A 136 24.27 -1.94 5.84
CA GLN A 136 25.31 -1.84 4.81
C GLN A 136 25.98 -0.45 4.78
N LYS A 137 27.31 -0.41 4.70
CA LYS A 137 28.10 0.85 4.65
C LYS A 137 28.62 1.10 3.24
N GLY A 138 28.39 2.30 2.71
CA GLY A 138 28.79 2.71 1.36
C GLY A 138 27.88 2.17 0.24
N GLY A 139 28.22 2.52 -1.01
CA GLY A 139 27.58 2.03 -2.24
C GLY A 139 26.19 2.58 -2.57
N THR A 140 25.30 2.71 -1.59
CA THR A 140 23.91 3.18 -1.76
C THR A 140 23.50 4.11 -0.62
N SER A 141 22.65 5.09 -0.91
CA SER A 141 22.11 6.01 0.10
C SER A 141 21.09 5.33 1.00
N LEU A 142 20.94 5.78 2.25
CA LEU A 142 19.94 5.25 3.19
C LEU A 142 18.52 5.29 2.61
N ARG A 143 18.20 6.33 1.82
CA ARG A 143 16.92 6.47 1.12
C ARG A 143 16.70 5.35 0.10
N GLU A 144 17.67 5.08 -0.77
CA GLU A 144 17.59 4.00 -1.76
C GLU A 144 17.49 2.63 -1.09
N ARG A 145 18.20 2.42 0.03
CA ARG A 145 18.08 1.17 0.80
C ARG A 145 16.69 1.01 1.42
N ARG A 146 16.11 2.06 2.02
CA ARG A 146 14.72 2.03 2.51
C ARG A 146 13.70 1.83 1.40
N GLN A 147 13.92 2.43 0.22
CA GLN A 147 13.07 2.22 -0.96
C GLN A 147 13.07 0.74 -1.36
N ARG A 148 14.26 0.15 -1.55
CA ARG A 148 14.41 -1.27 -1.89
C ARG A 148 13.79 -2.18 -0.83
N ILE A 149 13.99 -1.91 0.45
CA ILE A 149 13.38 -2.68 1.55
C ILE A 149 11.85 -2.59 1.48
N SER A 150 11.28 -1.41 1.26
CA SER A 150 9.83 -1.25 1.13
C SER A 150 9.25 -2.05 -0.04
N GLU A 151 9.98 -2.15 -1.17
CA GLU A 151 9.59 -2.93 -2.34
C GLU A 151 9.64 -4.44 -2.09
N ILE A 152 10.64 -4.94 -1.35
CA ILE A 152 10.75 -6.36 -0.99
C ILE A 152 9.60 -6.74 -0.04
N TRP A 153 9.33 -5.93 0.99
CA TRP A 153 8.19 -6.13 1.89
C TRP A 153 6.85 -6.07 1.15
N ASP A 154 6.65 -5.13 0.22
CA ASP A 154 5.44 -5.08 -0.62
C ASP A 154 5.31 -6.29 -1.57
N ALA A 155 6.42 -6.86 -2.03
CA ALA A 155 6.41 -8.10 -2.82
C ALA A 155 6.02 -9.30 -1.96
N LYS A 156 6.64 -9.48 -0.78
CA LYS A 156 6.33 -10.58 0.14
C LYS A 156 4.89 -10.50 0.66
N MET A 157 4.41 -9.32 1.03
CA MET A 157 3.01 -9.10 1.44
C MET A 157 2.02 -9.48 0.33
N ARG A 158 2.32 -9.14 -0.94
CA ARG A 158 1.49 -9.55 -2.09
C ARG A 158 1.53 -11.05 -2.35
N GLN A 159 2.69 -11.69 -2.20
CA GLN A 159 2.84 -13.15 -2.31
C GLN A 159 1.96 -13.85 -1.27
N ILE A 160 2.15 -13.53 0.03
CA ILE A 160 1.36 -14.13 1.12
C ILE A 160 -0.13 -13.89 0.91
N ALA A 161 -0.55 -12.65 0.61
CA ALA A 161 -1.97 -12.35 0.40
C ALA A 161 -2.57 -13.07 -0.83
N SER A 162 -1.77 -13.31 -1.88
CA SER A 162 -2.18 -14.08 -3.05
C SER A 162 -2.38 -15.56 -2.71
N ASP A 163 -1.38 -16.16 -2.08
CA ASP A 163 -1.38 -17.59 -1.71
C ASP A 163 -2.53 -17.89 -0.74
N VAL A 164 -2.68 -17.08 0.33
CA VAL A 164 -3.78 -17.19 1.29
C VAL A 164 -5.13 -16.99 0.61
N SER A 165 -5.31 -15.96 -0.23
CA SER A 165 -6.57 -15.78 -0.96
C SER A 165 -6.84 -16.87 -2.02
N GLY A 166 -5.86 -17.72 -2.35
CA GLY A 166 -6.03 -18.91 -3.18
C GLY A 166 -6.66 -20.08 -2.42
N GLU A 167 -6.44 -20.17 -1.11
CA GLU A 167 -6.94 -21.23 -0.23
C GLU A 167 -8.30 -20.89 0.42
N LEU A 168 -8.69 -19.61 0.46
CA LEU A 168 -9.98 -19.14 1.00
C LEU A 168 -11.13 -19.24 -0.03
N TYR A 169 -12.35 -19.50 0.45
CA TYR A 169 -13.56 -19.64 -0.39
C TYR A 169 -14.75 -18.80 0.08
N GLY A 170 -15.65 -18.48 -0.85
CA GLY A 170 -16.90 -17.76 -0.58
C GLY A 170 -16.70 -16.46 0.20
N LYS A 171 -17.55 -16.24 1.21
CA LYS A 171 -17.57 -15.01 2.02
C LYS A 171 -16.23 -14.73 2.71
N GLU A 172 -15.52 -15.75 3.18
CA GLU A 172 -14.23 -15.60 3.86
C GLU A 172 -13.17 -14.97 2.93
N ARG A 173 -13.17 -15.39 1.66
CA ARG A 173 -12.32 -14.80 0.62
C ARG A 173 -12.71 -13.35 0.30
N GLU A 174 -14.00 -13.05 0.24
CA GLU A 174 -14.51 -11.70 0.01
C GLU A 174 -14.14 -10.75 1.16
N ASP A 175 -14.38 -11.16 2.41
CA ASP A 175 -14.03 -10.41 3.62
C ASP A 175 -12.50 -10.14 3.67
N PHE A 176 -11.67 -11.15 3.38
CA PHE A 176 -10.21 -11.00 3.29
C PHE A 176 -9.79 -10.00 2.20
N GLN A 177 -10.39 -10.05 1.01
CA GLN A 177 -10.09 -9.12 -0.08
C GLN A 177 -10.52 -7.68 0.23
N ILE A 178 -11.64 -7.50 0.95
CA ILE A 178 -12.09 -6.19 1.43
C ILE A 178 -11.12 -5.64 2.48
N GLU A 179 -10.72 -6.46 3.46
CA GLU A 179 -9.74 -6.07 4.49
C GLU A 179 -8.39 -5.68 3.87
N GLN A 180 -7.88 -6.50 2.94
CA GLN A 180 -6.62 -6.25 2.27
C GLN A 180 -6.67 -5.00 1.37
N SER A 181 -7.80 -4.76 0.69
CA SER A 181 -8.02 -3.54 -0.09
C SER A 181 -8.06 -2.29 0.79
N ARG A 182 -8.70 -2.38 1.97
CA ARG A 182 -8.71 -1.29 2.95
C ARG A 182 -7.30 -0.99 3.45
N PHE A 183 -6.56 -2.01 3.88
CA PHE A 183 -5.18 -1.86 4.34
C PHE A 183 -4.30 -1.12 3.31
N LEU A 184 -4.38 -1.50 2.03
CA LEU A 184 -3.59 -0.87 0.97
C LEU A 184 -3.92 0.61 0.76
N LEU A 185 -5.17 1.03 0.99
CA LEU A 185 -5.60 2.43 0.93
C LEU A 185 -5.12 3.22 2.16
N GLU A 186 -5.26 2.63 3.36
CA GLU A 186 -4.98 3.27 4.64
C GLU A 186 -3.47 3.41 4.89
N ARG A 187 -2.67 2.36 4.65
CA ARG A 187 -1.20 2.36 4.85
C ARG A 187 -0.49 3.56 4.23
N ALA A 188 -0.86 3.90 2.98
CA ALA A 188 -0.24 5.01 2.26
C ALA A 188 -0.67 6.39 2.80
N GLN A 189 -1.80 6.48 3.51
CA GLN A 189 -2.23 7.69 4.23
C GLN A 189 -1.56 7.77 5.60
N ASP A 190 -1.45 6.65 6.31
CA ASP A 190 -0.80 6.59 7.62
C ASP A 190 0.69 6.90 7.53
N ALA A 191 1.40 6.30 6.56
CA ALA A 191 2.81 6.63 6.32
C ALA A 191 3.04 8.11 5.95
N LYS A 192 2.05 8.78 5.32
CA LYS A 192 2.13 10.22 5.01
C LYS A 192 2.04 11.12 6.25
N LYS A 193 1.54 10.63 7.40
CA LYS A 193 1.48 11.39 8.66
C LYS A 193 2.88 11.69 9.24
N GLU A 194 3.91 10.95 8.80
CA GLU A 194 5.31 11.17 9.17
C GLU A 194 6.01 12.29 8.37
N LEU A 195 5.38 12.73 7.26
CA LEU A 195 5.82 13.90 6.50
C LEU A 195 5.51 15.16 7.33
N SER A 196 6.47 16.05 7.47
CA SER A 196 6.35 17.19 8.39
C SER A 196 7.15 18.37 7.86
N GLU A 197 6.47 19.51 7.70
CA GLU A 197 6.97 20.75 7.08
C GLU A 197 8.32 21.28 7.62
N LYS A 198 8.77 20.78 8.78
CA LYS A 198 10.04 21.14 9.44
C LYS A 198 11.24 20.28 9.01
N LYS A 199 11.02 19.19 8.27
CA LYS A 199 12.06 18.27 7.77
C LYS A 199 12.36 18.60 6.29
N SER A 200 13.52 18.18 5.79
CA SER A 200 13.85 18.32 4.36
C SER A 200 13.30 17.13 3.59
N GLY A 201 12.98 17.32 2.31
CA GLY A 201 12.33 16.27 1.49
C GLY A 201 13.09 14.93 1.42
N SER A 202 14.40 14.89 1.70
CA SER A 202 15.14 13.62 1.81
C SER A 202 14.89 12.91 3.14
N THR A 203 14.86 13.63 4.27
CA THR A 203 14.57 13.04 5.58
C THR A 203 13.10 12.67 5.72
N GLU A 204 12.18 13.48 5.20
CA GLU A 204 10.76 13.14 5.12
C GLU A 204 10.50 11.85 4.33
N ASN A 205 11.17 11.68 3.19
CA ASN A 205 11.01 10.49 2.36
C ASN A 205 11.55 9.23 3.06
N ILE A 206 12.63 9.35 3.84
CA ILE A 206 13.17 8.26 4.68
C ILE A 206 12.17 7.85 5.77
N ASP A 207 11.53 8.82 6.43
CA ASP A 207 10.54 8.55 7.50
C ASP A 207 9.25 7.94 6.94
N TYR A 208 8.74 8.46 5.83
CA TYR A 208 7.62 7.86 5.08
C TYR A 208 7.91 6.40 4.71
N LEU A 209 9.08 6.12 4.10
CA LEU A 209 9.46 4.77 3.71
C LEU A 209 9.64 3.84 4.92
N LYS A 210 10.16 4.36 6.03
CA LYS A 210 10.25 3.61 7.29
C LYS A 210 8.85 3.19 7.76
N LYS A 211 7.91 4.13 7.90
CA LYS A 211 6.57 3.82 8.43
C LYS A 211 5.74 2.96 7.48
N TYR A 212 5.85 3.20 6.17
CA TYR A 212 5.24 2.37 5.14
C TYR A 212 5.73 0.91 5.21
N THR A 213 7.05 0.71 5.38
CA THR A 213 7.65 -0.63 5.53
C THR A 213 7.16 -1.31 6.82
N GLU A 214 7.19 -0.59 7.95
CA GLU A 214 6.74 -1.10 9.26
C GLU A 214 5.30 -1.64 9.20
N LEU A 215 4.36 -0.84 8.69
CA LEU A 215 2.96 -1.25 8.48
C LEU A 215 2.82 -2.45 7.53
N THR A 216 3.68 -2.54 6.51
CA THR A 216 3.69 -3.69 5.56
C THR A 216 4.17 -4.96 6.22
N ARG A 217 5.22 -4.86 7.05
CA ARG A 217 5.77 -5.95 7.84
C ARG A 217 4.75 -6.45 8.86
N GLU A 218 4.17 -5.54 9.64
CA GLU A 218 3.09 -5.86 10.60
C GLU A 218 1.96 -6.63 9.91
N ARG A 219 1.49 -6.15 8.74
CA ARG A 219 0.44 -6.84 7.97
C ARG A 219 0.82 -8.24 7.50
N CYS A 220 2.09 -8.51 7.18
CA CYS A 220 2.53 -9.87 6.82
C CYS A 220 2.34 -10.83 8.01
N TYR A 221 2.68 -10.39 9.22
CA TYR A 221 2.47 -11.16 10.45
C TYR A 221 0.98 -11.26 10.83
N GLU A 222 0.17 -10.22 10.65
CA GLU A 222 -1.29 -10.29 10.86
C GLU A 222 -1.98 -11.32 9.95
N ILE A 223 -1.55 -11.42 8.68
CA ILE A 223 -2.09 -12.43 7.75
C ILE A 223 -1.65 -13.83 8.18
N LEU A 224 -0.40 -13.96 8.67
CA LEU A 224 0.15 -15.22 9.17
C LEU A 224 -0.57 -15.73 10.43
N ASP A 225 -0.91 -14.85 11.37
CA ASP A 225 -1.60 -15.20 12.61
C ASP A 225 -3.03 -15.70 12.37
N LYS A 226 -3.64 -15.31 11.25
CA LYS A 226 -4.97 -15.80 10.81
C LYS A 226 -4.93 -17.19 10.17
N LEU A 227 -3.75 -17.71 9.82
CA LEU A 227 -3.62 -19.06 9.28
C LEU A 227 -3.69 -20.12 10.39
N SER A 228 -4.43 -21.20 10.13
CA SER A 228 -4.36 -22.43 10.90
C SER A 228 -3.02 -23.14 10.70
N ASP A 229 -2.61 -23.94 11.69
CA ASP A 229 -1.38 -24.75 11.67
C ASP A 229 -1.50 -26.08 10.91
#